data_AF-A0A662UK76-F1
#
_entry.id   AF-A0A662UK76-F1
#
_cell.length_a   1.000
_cell.length_b   1.000
_cell.length_c   1.000
_cell.angle_alpha   90.00
_cell.angle_beta   90.00
_cell.angle_gamma   90.00
#
_symmetry.space_group_name_H-M   'P 1'
#
loop_
_entity.id
_entity.type
_entity.pdbx_description
1 polymer ?
#
loop_
_entity_poly.entity_id
_entity_poly.type
_entity_poly.pdbx_seq_one_letter_code
_entity_poly.pdbx_strand_id
1 'polypeptide(L)'
;MARMGSKRHLKRLAAPEFWPILRKERKWVVKPSPGPHPISRSLPLLVVVRDVLNLAETSREARKIISEGHIRIDGKVRKNYKFPVGFMDVVEIIDTEEYFRVIPVPVKYMALIPIPKEEAEFKICRIENKTTVKGGKTQLNLHDGRNVLVEPAEEVEESEEEAQPIEYRTMGSVKISLPEGRLLDYYPLQEGSPVIVIGGRNVGKVAKLISITPGMRHYRKQVELESYKGEKFYTTLDKLMVIGKESPEITLPEGAV
;
A
#
# COMPACT_ATOMS: atom_id res chain seq x y z
N MET A 1 33.47 -19.73 -7.48
CA MET A 1 33.24 -18.29 -7.75
C MET A 1 32.04 -17.79 -6.97
N ALA A 2 32.22 -16.80 -6.11
CA ALA A 2 31.10 -16.13 -5.43
C ALA A 2 30.29 -15.31 -6.46
N ARG A 3 28.96 -15.22 -6.29
CA ARG A 3 28.10 -14.43 -7.17
C ARG A 3 28.32 -12.93 -6.92
N MET A 4 28.71 -12.20 -7.98
CA MET A 4 28.87 -10.74 -7.93
C MET A 4 27.65 -9.95 -8.45
N GLY A 5 26.57 -10.62 -8.88
CA GLY A 5 25.42 -9.99 -9.54
C GLY A 5 24.07 -10.23 -8.88
N SER A 6 23.10 -9.37 -9.20
CA SER A 6 21.72 -9.45 -8.68
C SER A 6 21.01 -10.75 -9.11
N LYS A 7 20.13 -11.27 -8.24
CA LYS A 7 19.41 -12.53 -8.51
C LYS A 7 18.28 -12.29 -9.53
N ARG A 8 18.28 -13.00 -10.66
CA ARG A 8 17.16 -12.94 -11.64
C ARG A 8 16.01 -13.91 -11.34
N HIS A 9 16.26 -14.93 -10.53
CA HIS A 9 15.33 -16.02 -10.23
C HIS A 9 14.98 -16.06 -8.75
N LEU A 10 13.77 -16.52 -8.43
CA LEU A 10 13.28 -16.73 -7.08
C LEU A 10 12.78 -18.17 -6.93
N LYS A 11 13.41 -18.95 -6.05
CA LYS A 11 12.92 -20.28 -5.69
C LYS A 11 11.62 -20.12 -4.92
N ARG A 12 10.65 -20.99 -5.17
CA ARG A 12 9.33 -20.92 -4.53
C ARG A 12 9.39 -21.08 -3.01
N LEU A 13 10.29 -21.95 -2.52
CA LEU A 13 10.57 -22.11 -1.09
C LEU A 13 11.07 -20.84 -0.40
N ALA A 14 11.74 -19.94 -1.15
CA ALA A 14 12.29 -18.68 -0.65
C ALA A 14 11.40 -17.48 -0.99
N ALA A 15 10.19 -17.70 -1.51
CA ALA A 15 9.21 -16.64 -1.68
C ALA A 15 8.78 -16.12 -0.30
N PRO A 16 8.22 -14.90 -0.20
CA PRO A 16 7.60 -14.43 1.04
C PRO A 16 6.52 -15.39 1.56
N GLU A 17 6.31 -15.41 2.88
CA GLU A 17 5.37 -16.34 3.55
C GLU A 17 3.91 -16.08 3.24
N PHE A 18 3.58 -14.82 3.02
CA PHE A 18 2.21 -14.40 2.74
C PHE A 18 1.75 -14.65 1.30
N TRP A 19 2.62 -15.11 0.41
CA TRP A 19 2.20 -15.36 -0.98
C TRP A 19 1.27 -16.57 -0.99
N PRO A 20 0.06 -16.46 -1.60
CA PRO A 20 -0.92 -17.55 -1.65
C PRO A 20 -0.50 -18.59 -2.69
N ILE A 21 0.63 -19.26 -2.44
CA ILE A 21 1.21 -20.24 -3.36
C ILE A 21 1.62 -21.51 -2.63
N LEU A 22 1.43 -22.65 -3.30
CA LEU A 22 1.91 -23.93 -2.81
C LEU A 22 3.43 -24.05 -3.01
N ARG A 23 4.19 -23.85 -1.94
CA ARG A 23 5.67 -23.77 -1.97
C ARG A 23 6.39 -25.02 -2.47
N LYS A 24 5.78 -26.19 -2.33
CA LYS A 24 6.36 -27.50 -2.70
C LYS A 24 5.90 -28.03 -4.06
N GLU A 25 4.87 -27.43 -4.66
CA GLU A 25 4.30 -27.92 -5.93
C GLU A 25 5.26 -27.69 -7.11
N ARG A 26 6.00 -26.56 -7.13
CA ARG A 26 7.01 -26.28 -8.16
C ARG A 26 8.26 -25.64 -7.56
N LYS A 27 9.38 -25.77 -8.28
CA LYS A 27 10.69 -25.26 -7.85
C LYS A 27 10.81 -23.73 -7.87
N TRP A 28 10.16 -23.08 -8.83
CA TRP A 28 10.33 -21.66 -9.13
C TRP A 28 9.03 -20.88 -8.99
N VAL A 29 9.16 -19.58 -8.70
CA VAL A 29 8.07 -18.61 -8.75
C VAL A 29 8.53 -17.38 -9.52
N VAL A 30 7.56 -16.57 -9.96
CA VAL A 30 7.84 -15.28 -10.58
C VAL A 30 8.51 -14.37 -9.57
N LYS A 31 9.73 -13.94 -9.90
CA LYS A 31 10.39 -12.87 -9.17
C LYS A 31 9.75 -11.54 -9.60
N PRO A 32 9.28 -10.68 -8.67
CA PRO A 32 8.74 -9.37 -9.04
C PRO A 32 9.83 -8.51 -9.68
N SER A 33 9.46 -7.67 -10.63
CA SER A 33 10.34 -6.62 -11.15
C SER A 33 10.54 -5.54 -10.09
N PRO A 34 11.65 -4.79 -10.11
CA PRO A 34 11.73 -3.55 -9.34
C PRO A 34 10.57 -2.63 -9.77
N GLY A 35 9.93 -2.00 -8.80
CA GLY A 35 8.70 -1.23 -9.01
C GLY A 35 8.28 -0.49 -7.74
N PRO A 36 6.99 -0.12 -7.64
CA PRO A 36 6.46 0.69 -6.54
C PRO A 36 6.76 0.14 -5.15
N HIS A 37 6.60 -1.18 -4.98
CA HIS A 37 6.64 -1.82 -3.67
C HIS A 37 7.80 -2.83 -3.55
N PRO A 38 8.38 -2.99 -2.34
CA PRO A 38 9.41 -3.99 -2.10
C PRO A 38 8.84 -5.41 -2.15
N ILE A 39 9.69 -6.40 -2.44
CA ILE A 39 9.29 -7.82 -2.51
C ILE A 39 8.67 -8.34 -1.21
N SER A 40 9.05 -7.77 -0.06
CA SER A 40 8.53 -8.12 1.25
C SER A 40 7.11 -7.60 1.53
N ARG A 41 6.58 -6.72 0.67
CA ARG A 41 5.25 -6.11 0.81
C ARG A 41 4.48 -6.06 -0.51
N SER A 42 4.79 -6.96 -1.43
CA SER A 42 4.13 -7.02 -2.73
C SER A 42 3.92 -8.44 -3.25
N LEU A 43 2.96 -8.55 -4.16
CA LEU A 43 2.63 -9.73 -4.94
C LEU A 43 2.86 -9.43 -6.44
N PRO A 44 3.51 -10.32 -7.21
CA PRO A 44 3.54 -10.20 -8.66
C PRO A 44 2.12 -10.27 -9.23
N LEU A 45 1.84 -9.44 -10.23
CA LEU A 45 0.56 -9.41 -10.95
C LEU A 45 0.12 -10.81 -11.44
N LEU A 46 1.07 -11.65 -11.89
CA LEU A 46 0.77 -13.04 -12.27
C LEU A 46 0.16 -13.87 -11.12
N VAL A 47 0.64 -13.69 -9.89
CA VAL A 47 0.14 -14.41 -8.71
C VAL A 47 -1.25 -13.89 -8.33
N VAL A 48 -1.46 -12.58 -8.44
CA VAL A 48 -2.77 -11.94 -8.22
C VAL A 48 -3.83 -12.54 -9.15
N VAL A 49 -3.56 -12.59 -10.45
CA VAL A 49 -4.52 -13.07 -11.46
C VAL A 49 -4.79 -14.57 -11.34
N ARG A 50 -3.74 -15.37 -11.15
CA ARG A 50 -3.83 -16.83 -11.17
C ARG A 50 -4.27 -17.41 -9.82
N ASP A 51 -3.64 -16.98 -8.72
CA ASP A 51 -3.78 -17.64 -7.42
C ASP A 51 -4.73 -16.89 -6.46
N VAL A 52 -4.95 -15.58 -6.65
CA VAL A 52 -5.86 -14.79 -5.78
C VAL A 52 -7.24 -14.67 -6.40
N LEU A 53 -7.30 -14.19 -7.64
CA LEU A 53 -8.57 -13.98 -8.37
C LEU A 53 -9.05 -15.24 -9.10
N ASN A 54 -8.19 -16.25 -9.27
CA ASN A 54 -8.49 -17.50 -9.98
C ASN A 54 -9.08 -17.30 -11.41
N LEU A 55 -8.67 -16.23 -12.11
CA LEU A 55 -9.12 -15.93 -13.48
C LEU A 55 -8.46 -16.82 -14.54
N ALA A 56 -7.40 -17.52 -14.17
CA ALA A 56 -6.63 -18.38 -15.06
C ALA A 56 -6.06 -19.55 -14.26
N GLU A 57 -6.07 -20.74 -14.87
CA GLU A 57 -5.46 -21.93 -14.26
C GLU A 57 -3.97 -21.98 -14.58
N THR A 58 -3.60 -21.62 -15.82
CA THR A 58 -2.21 -21.69 -16.28
C THR A 58 -1.52 -20.34 -16.27
N SER A 59 -0.19 -20.36 -16.08
CA SER A 59 0.63 -19.14 -16.18
C SER A 59 0.73 -18.60 -17.61
N ARG A 60 0.28 -19.35 -18.63
CA ARG A 60 0.24 -18.89 -20.03
C ARG A 60 -1.02 -18.06 -20.26
N GLU A 61 -2.18 -18.55 -19.82
CA GLU A 61 -3.44 -17.78 -19.81
C GLU A 61 -3.30 -16.49 -19.02
N ALA A 62 -2.83 -16.56 -17.77
CA ALA A 62 -2.65 -15.36 -16.95
C ALA A 62 -1.76 -14.32 -17.65
N ARG A 63 -0.67 -14.74 -18.30
CA ARG A 63 0.18 -13.84 -19.08
C ARG A 63 -0.54 -13.23 -20.27
N LYS A 64 -1.40 -13.99 -20.94
CA LYS A 64 -2.19 -13.53 -22.08
C LYS A 64 -3.15 -12.41 -21.65
N ILE A 65 -3.94 -12.66 -20.61
CA ILE A 65 -4.88 -11.66 -20.01
C ILE A 65 -4.14 -10.36 -19.68
N ILE A 66 -3.01 -10.48 -18.99
CA ILE A 66 -2.19 -9.32 -18.58
C ILE A 66 -1.64 -8.59 -19.82
N SER A 67 -1.15 -9.31 -20.83
CA SER A 67 -0.55 -8.72 -22.03
C SER A 67 -1.56 -8.01 -22.93
N GLU A 68 -2.79 -8.52 -23.00
CA GLU A 68 -3.90 -7.91 -23.73
C GLU A 68 -4.31 -6.58 -23.09
N GLY A 69 -4.14 -6.46 -21.77
CA GLY A 69 -4.32 -5.20 -21.05
C GLY A 69 -5.63 -5.08 -20.28
N HIS A 70 -6.28 -6.20 -20.00
CA HIS A 70 -7.55 -6.27 -19.26
C HIS A 70 -7.44 -5.88 -17.77
N ILE A 71 -6.23 -5.59 -17.29
CA ILE A 71 -5.95 -5.29 -15.88
C ILE A 71 -5.30 -3.92 -15.75
N ARG A 72 -5.91 -3.08 -14.92
CA ARG A 72 -5.40 -1.78 -14.52
C ARG A 72 -4.98 -1.83 -13.06
N ILE A 73 -3.87 -1.16 -12.76
CA ILE A 73 -3.41 -0.93 -11.39
C ILE A 73 -3.27 0.57 -11.21
N ASP A 74 -3.95 1.08 -10.18
CA ASP A 74 -4.05 2.49 -9.87
C ASP A 74 -4.46 3.33 -11.10
N GLY A 75 -5.43 2.84 -11.89
CA GLY A 75 -5.92 3.47 -13.11
C GLY A 75 -4.98 3.37 -14.32
N LYS A 76 -3.83 2.69 -14.25
CA LYS A 76 -2.92 2.49 -15.39
C LYS A 76 -2.90 1.04 -15.86
N VAL A 77 -3.04 0.80 -17.16
CA VAL A 77 -2.95 -0.55 -17.75
C VAL A 77 -1.55 -1.12 -17.55
N ARG A 78 -1.43 -2.30 -16.94
CA ARG A 78 -0.14 -2.95 -16.67
C ARG A 78 -0.02 -4.26 -17.44
N LYS A 79 0.82 -4.25 -18.48
CA LYS A 79 1.11 -5.44 -19.31
C LYS A 79 2.24 -6.34 -18.79
N ASN A 80 2.91 -5.93 -17.70
CA ASN A 80 4.02 -6.69 -17.14
C ASN A 80 3.54 -7.65 -16.03
N TYR A 81 3.59 -8.95 -16.30
CA TYR A 81 3.19 -9.99 -15.34
C TYR A 81 4.06 -10.04 -14.06
N LYS A 82 5.25 -9.42 -14.07
CA LYS A 82 6.13 -9.31 -12.90
C LYS A 82 5.89 -8.05 -12.07
N PHE A 83 4.97 -7.19 -12.48
CA PHE A 83 4.72 -5.92 -11.80
C PHE A 83 4.34 -6.18 -10.34
N PRO A 84 5.00 -5.54 -9.36
CA PRO A 84 4.69 -5.72 -7.95
C PRO A 84 3.45 -4.90 -7.59
N VAL A 85 2.39 -5.60 -7.20
CA VAL A 85 1.18 -5.03 -6.61
C VAL A 85 1.35 -5.05 -5.09
N GLY A 86 1.23 -3.89 -4.46
CA GLY A 86 1.47 -3.74 -3.02
C GLY A 86 0.25 -3.26 -2.26
N PHE A 87 0.51 -2.85 -1.02
CA PHE A 87 -0.52 -2.38 -0.10
C PHE A 87 -1.18 -1.10 -0.63
N MET A 88 -2.51 -0.99 -0.45
CA MET A 88 -3.37 0.10 -0.89
C MET A 88 -3.49 0.27 -2.41
N ASP A 89 -2.82 -0.55 -3.22
CA ASP A 89 -3.01 -0.52 -4.67
C ASP A 89 -4.44 -0.93 -5.01
N VAL A 90 -5.01 -0.24 -6.00
CA VAL A 90 -6.33 -0.56 -6.57
C VAL A 90 -6.11 -1.37 -7.85
N VAL A 91 -6.68 -2.57 -7.87
CA VAL A 91 -6.69 -3.48 -9.02
C VAL A 91 -8.07 -3.42 -9.66
N GLU A 92 -8.11 -3.07 -10.94
CA GLU A 92 -9.35 -2.96 -11.73
C GLU A 92 -9.28 -3.99 -12.86
N ILE A 93 -10.37 -4.75 -13.01
CA ILE A 93 -10.59 -5.63 -14.16
C ILE A 93 -11.52 -4.88 -15.11
N ILE A 94 -11.03 -4.57 -16.32
CA ILE A 94 -11.75 -3.73 -17.28
C ILE A 94 -13.02 -4.42 -17.78
N ASP A 95 -12.93 -5.72 -18.09
CA ASP A 95 -14.03 -6.45 -18.74
C ASP A 95 -15.24 -6.68 -17.81
N THR A 96 -15.00 -6.84 -16.51
CA THR A 96 -16.04 -7.12 -15.51
C THR A 96 -16.43 -5.89 -14.70
N GLU A 97 -15.75 -4.76 -14.90
CA GLU A 97 -15.90 -3.54 -14.09
C GLU A 97 -15.76 -3.79 -12.57
N GLU A 98 -14.97 -4.80 -12.19
CA GLU A 98 -14.70 -5.14 -10.79
C GLU A 98 -13.46 -4.39 -10.28
N TYR A 99 -13.60 -3.80 -9.10
CA TYR A 99 -12.56 -3.06 -8.41
C TYR A 99 -12.18 -3.76 -7.13
N PHE A 100 -10.88 -3.92 -6.91
CA PHE A 100 -10.33 -4.54 -5.72
C PHE A 100 -9.26 -3.65 -5.09
N ARG A 101 -9.27 -3.54 -3.76
CA ARG A 101 -8.16 -2.92 -3.02
C ARG A 101 -7.33 -3.98 -2.32
N VAL A 102 -6.01 -3.80 -2.39
CA VAL A 102 -5.07 -4.68 -1.69
C VAL A 102 -4.90 -4.21 -0.25
N ILE A 103 -5.43 -4.98 0.70
CA ILE A 103 -5.40 -4.65 2.14
C ILE A 103 -4.77 -5.81 2.92
N PRO A 104 -4.00 -5.55 3.99
CA PRO A 104 -3.47 -6.58 4.85
C PRO A 104 -4.62 -7.14 5.69
N VAL A 105 -4.76 -8.45 5.62
CA VAL A 105 -5.74 -9.20 6.42
C VAL A 105 -4.97 -10.08 7.40
N PRO A 106 -5.48 -10.30 8.63
CA PRO A 106 -4.92 -11.30 9.52
C PRO A 106 -4.73 -12.64 8.79
N VAL A 107 -3.64 -13.36 9.10
CA VAL A 107 -3.26 -14.64 8.47
C VAL A 107 -2.76 -14.54 7.03
N LYS A 108 -3.53 -13.95 6.11
CA LYS A 108 -3.19 -13.89 4.67
C LYS A 108 -2.21 -12.78 4.30
N TYR A 109 -2.02 -11.78 5.17
CA TYR A 109 -1.10 -10.63 5.04
C TYR A 109 -1.37 -9.68 3.87
N MET A 110 -1.88 -10.15 2.72
CA MET A 110 -2.38 -9.34 1.61
C MET A 110 -3.58 -10.06 0.99
N ALA A 111 -4.75 -9.40 0.98
CA ALA A 111 -5.94 -9.88 0.30
C ALA A 111 -6.48 -8.78 -0.62
N LEU A 112 -7.21 -9.20 -1.66
CA LEU A 112 -8.00 -8.32 -2.51
C LEU A 112 -9.40 -8.25 -1.94
N ILE A 113 -9.82 -7.04 -1.60
CA ILE A 113 -11.16 -6.76 -1.08
C ILE A 113 -11.94 -6.05 -2.19
N PRO A 114 -13.13 -6.53 -2.57
CA PRO A 114 -13.97 -5.84 -3.54
C PRO A 114 -14.38 -4.47 -2.98
N ILE A 115 -14.28 -3.44 -3.81
CA ILE A 115 -14.62 -2.06 -3.44
C ILE A 115 -15.59 -1.46 -4.47
N PRO A 116 -16.40 -0.46 -4.08
CA PRO A 116 -17.17 0.32 -5.05
C PRO A 116 -16.26 1.20 -5.92
N LYS A 117 -16.78 1.60 -7.09
CA LYS A 117 -16.05 2.45 -8.05
C LYS A 117 -15.59 3.79 -7.46
N GLU A 118 -16.41 4.40 -6.59
CA GLU A 118 -16.08 5.66 -5.91
C GLU A 118 -14.82 5.53 -5.05
N GLU A 119 -14.66 4.40 -4.36
CA GLU A 119 -13.43 4.14 -3.61
C GLU A 119 -12.23 3.86 -4.52
N ALA A 120 -12.44 3.34 -5.73
CA ALA A 120 -11.37 3.02 -6.66
C ALA A 120 -10.68 4.27 -7.24
N GLU A 121 -11.37 5.42 -7.23
CA GLU A 121 -10.85 6.70 -7.73
C GLU A 121 -9.81 7.34 -6.79
N PHE A 122 -9.66 6.83 -5.57
CA PHE A 122 -8.66 7.34 -4.65
C PHE A 122 -7.83 6.24 -3.99
N LYS A 123 -6.66 6.67 -3.52
CA LYS A 123 -5.72 5.83 -2.77
C LYS A 123 -5.17 6.61 -1.60
N ILE A 124 -5.07 5.94 -0.46
CA ILE A 124 -4.36 6.48 0.70
C ILE A 124 -2.91 6.04 0.61
N CYS A 125 -1.99 6.98 0.76
CA CYS A 125 -0.55 6.75 0.73
C CYS A 125 0.11 7.33 1.99
N ARG A 126 0.92 6.52 2.67
CA ARG A 126 1.75 6.97 3.79
C ARG A 126 2.96 7.78 3.31
N ILE A 127 3.26 8.88 4.00
CA ILE A 127 4.49 9.68 3.81
C ILE A 127 5.64 9.01 4.57
N GLU A 128 6.62 8.49 3.84
CA GLU A 128 7.82 7.90 4.42
C GLU A 128 8.90 8.95 4.70
N ASN A 129 9.10 9.86 3.74
CA ASN A 129 10.14 10.85 3.82
C ASN A 129 9.70 12.17 3.18
N LYS A 130 10.43 13.23 3.52
CA LYS A 130 10.26 14.57 3.00
C LYS A 130 11.64 15.11 2.63
N THR A 131 11.77 15.60 1.42
CA THR A 131 13.02 16.18 0.94
C THR A 131 12.76 17.51 0.26
N THR A 132 13.49 18.55 0.65
CA THR A 132 13.47 19.82 -0.06
C THR A 132 14.23 19.67 -1.37
N VAL A 133 13.60 20.05 -2.49
CA VAL A 133 14.20 20.01 -3.82
C VAL A 133 14.67 21.39 -4.25
N LYS A 134 15.37 21.46 -5.39
CA LYS A 134 15.76 22.73 -5.99
C LYS A 134 14.51 23.58 -6.28
N GLY A 135 14.58 24.87 -5.95
CA GLY A 135 13.44 25.79 -6.05
C GLY A 135 12.58 25.88 -4.80
N GLY A 136 13.08 25.48 -3.62
CA GLY A 136 12.39 25.67 -2.34
C GLY A 136 11.19 24.75 -2.09
N LYS A 137 10.71 24.03 -3.11
CA LYS A 137 9.59 23.11 -3.02
C LYS A 137 9.91 21.89 -2.15
N THR A 138 8.89 21.36 -1.48
CA THR A 138 9.00 20.16 -0.66
C THR A 138 8.48 18.96 -1.43
N GLN A 139 9.30 17.92 -1.58
CA GLN A 139 8.88 16.65 -2.15
C GLN A 139 8.48 15.69 -1.02
N LEU A 140 7.26 15.16 -1.10
CA LEU A 140 6.77 14.06 -0.28
C LEU A 140 7.12 12.74 -0.97
N ASN A 141 7.87 11.88 -0.28
CA ASN A 141 8.16 10.53 -0.74
C ASN A 141 7.18 9.55 -0.09
N LEU A 142 6.38 8.89 -0.92
CA LEU A 142 5.31 8.00 -0.48
C LEU A 142 5.78 6.55 -0.41
N HIS A 143 5.04 5.74 0.36
CA HIS A 143 5.36 4.33 0.59
C HIS A 143 5.36 3.45 -0.68
N ASP A 144 4.60 3.84 -1.71
CA ASP A 144 4.52 3.17 -3.00
C ASP A 144 5.57 3.69 -4.00
N GLY A 145 6.53 4.48 -3.54
CA GLY A 145 7.60 5.05 -4.36
C GLY A 145 7.16 6.22 -5.24
N ARG A 146 5.90 6.67 -5.15
CA ARG A 146 5.46 7.93 -5.76
C ARG A 146 6.07 9.12 -5.03
N ASN A 147 6.25 10.19 -5.79
CA ASN A 147 6.73 11.47 -5.28
C ASN A 147 5.71 12.54 -5.63
N VAL A 148 5.32 13.34 -4.64
CA VAL A 148 4.40 14.46 -4.83
C VAL A 148 5.13 15.74 -4.44
N LEU A 149 5.10 16.73 -5.32
CA LEU A 149 5.66 18.05 -5.03
C LEU A 149 4.59 18.92 -4.38
N VAL A 150 4.96 19.56 -3.28
CA VAL A 150 4.15 20.52 -2.55
C VAL A 150 4.91 21.83 -2.55
N GLU A 151 4.19 22.89 -2.93
CA GLU A 151 4.73 24.24 -2.91
C GLU A 151 4.87 24.74 -1.48
N PRO A 152 5.88 25.57 -1.19
CA PRO A 152 6.04 26.15 0.14
C PRO A 152 4.79 26.94 0.53
N ALA A 153 4.46 26.93 1.82
CA ALA A 153 3.29 27.61 2.37
C ALA A 153 3.22 29.10 2.01
N GLU A 154 4.37 29.72 1.69
CA GLU A 154 4.48 31.13 1.30
C GLU A 154 3.97 31.43 -0.13
N GLU A 155 3.89 30.43 -1.04
CA GLU A 155 3.42 30.62 -2.44
C GLU A 155 1.91 30.34 -2.62
N VAL A 156 1.26 29.78 -1.60
CA VAL A 156 -0.16 29.34 -1.67
C VAL A 156 -1.13 30.51 -1.49
N GLU A 157 -0.69 31.64 -0.94
CA GLU A 157 -1.54 32.82 -0.71
C GLU A 157 -1.98 33.54 -2.00
N GLU A 158 -1.33 33.30 -3.15
CA GLU A 158 -1.61 34.07 -4.38
C GLU A 158 -2.43 33.33 -5.46
N SER A 159 -2.68 32.02 -5.35
CA SER A 159 -3.28 31.26 -6.48
C SER A 159 -4.58 30.50 -6.20
N GLU A 160 -4.89 30.07 -4.97
CA GLU A 160 -6.18 29.43 -4.67
C GLU A 160 -6.61 29.78 -3.23
N GLU A 161 -7.61 30.67 -3.11
CA GLU A 161 -8.33 30.96 -1.87
C GLU A 161 -8.84 29.64 -1.26
N GLU A 162 -8.38 29.29 -0.03
CA GLU A 162 -8.84 28.19 0.87
C GLU A 162 -7.82 27.10 1.25
N ALA A 163 -6.59 27.09 0.74
CA ALA A 163 -5.59 26.13 1.21
C ALA A 163 -4.90 26.62 2.50
N GLN A 164 -5.45 26.25 3.67
CA GLN A 164 -4.72 26.35 4.94
C GLN A 164 -3.32 25.72 4.77
N PRO A 165 -2.24 26.29 5.32
CA PRO A 165 -0.91 25.71 5.20
C PRO A 165 -0.84 24.40 5.98
N ILE A 166 -1.19 23.29 5.31
CA ILE A 166 -1.17 21.96 5.91
C ILE A 166 0.29 21.56 6.09
N GLU A 167 0.74 21.55 7.34
CA GLU A 167 2.05 21.01 7.69
C GLU A 167 2.00 19.48 7.56
N TYR A 168 2.38 18.98 6.38
CA TYR A 168 2.57 17.55 6.19
C TYR A 168 3.64 17.05 7.18
N ARG A 169 3.46 15.88 7.77
CA ARG A 169 4.45 15.24 8.66
C ARG A 169 4.73 13.82 8.19
N THR A 170 5.92 13.30 8.50
CA THR A 170 6.25 11.91 8.21
C THR A 170 5.37 10.97 9.03
N MET A 171 5.12 9.77 8.51
CA MET A 171 4.17 8.78 9.05
C MET A 171 2.70 9.19 8.99
N GLY A 172 2.39 10.43 8.62
CA GLY A 172 1.05 10.83 8.17
C GLY A 172 0.69 10.13 6.86
N SER A 173 -0.60 10.13 6.55
CA SER A 173 -1.13 9.53 5.32
C SER A 173 -1.84 10.59 4.50
N VAL A 174 -1.91 10.37 3.20
CA VAL A 174 -2.38 11.35 2.22
C VAL A 174 -3.35 10.65 1.31
N LYS A 175 -4.50 11.27 1.05
CA LYS A 175 -5.46 10.82 0.04
C LYS A 175 -5.07 11.41 -1.31
N ILE A 176 -4.94 10.54 -2.30
CA ILE A 176 -4.48 10.88 -3.65
C ILE A 176 -5.53 10.42 -4.66
N SER A 177 -5.83 11.25 -5.65
CA SER A 177 -6.68 10.87 -6.77
C SER A 177 -5.94 9.92 -7.73
N LEU A 178 -6.65 8.93 -8.25
CA LEU A 178 -6.20 8.02 -9.29
C LEU A 178 -7.01 8.31 -10.56
N PRO A 179 -6.37 8.40 -11.75
CA PRO A 179 -4.96 8.15 -12.05
C PRO A 179 -4.05 9.38 -11.94
N GLU A 180 -4.61 10.58 -11.75
CA GLU A 180 -3.92 11.86 -11.90
C GLU A 180 -2.83 12.10 -10.86
N GLY A 181 -3.00 11.57 -9.64
CA GLY A 181 -2.03 11.72 -8.57
C GLY A 181 -2.12 13.05 -7.83
N ARG A 182 -3.27 13.73 -7.87
CA ARG A 182 -3.49 14.99 -7.14
C ARG A 182 -3.73 14.74 -5.65
N LEU A 183 -3.26 15.65 -4.82
CA LEU A 183 -3.53 15.66 -3.38
C LEU A 183 -4.99 16.04 -3.13
N LEU A 184 -5.71 15.23 -2.37
CA LEU A 184 -7.10 15.51 -1.98
C LEU A 184 -7.19 15.88 -0.50
N ASP A 185 -6.61 15.06 0.36
CA ASP A 185 -6.70 15.26 1.81
C ASP A 185 -5.45 14.72 2.53
N TYR A 186 -5.26 15.16 3.76
CA TYR A 186 -4.16 14.77 4.64
C TYR A 186 -4.66 14.25 5.98
N TYR A 187 -4.15 13.09 6.37
CA TYR A 187 -4.41 12.41 7.64
C TYR A 187 -3.15 12.45 8.52
N PRO A 188 -3.08 13.37 9.49
CA PRO A 188 -1.96 13.40 10.41
C PRO A 188 -2.00 12.18 11.34
N LEU A 189 -0.81 11.73 11.76
CA LEU A 189 -0.70 10.70 12.79
C LEU A 189 -0.86 11.36 14.17
N GLN A 190 -2.05 11.25 14.77
CA GLN A 190 -2.37 11.81 16.09
C GLN A 190 -3.07 10.77 16.96
N GLU A 191 -3.09 11.02 18.27
CA GLU A 191 -3.88 10.21 19.20
C GLU A 191 -5.36 10.27 18.79
N GLY A 192 -6.03 9.12 18.80
CA GLY A 192 -7.38 8.92 18.30
C GLY A 192 -7.48 8.52 16.83
N SER A 193 -6.44 8.72 16.00
CA SER A 193 -6.51 8.43 14.57
C SER A 193 -6.73 6.93 14.28
N PRO A 194 -7.60 6.56 13.31
CA PRO A 194 -7.78 5.19 12.89
C PRO A 194 -6.58 4.71 12.06
N VAL A 195 -5.95 3.63 12.51
CA VAL A 195 -4.76 3.05 11.90
C VAL A 195 -4.93 1.57 11.55
N ILE A 196 -4.22 1.14 10.51
CA ILE A 196 -4.05 -0.27 10.14
C ILE A 196 -2.61 -0.68 10.30
N VAL A 197 -2.45 -1.90 10.82
CA VAL A 197 -1.14 -2.52 10.99
C VAL A 197 -0.75 -3.23 9.69
N ILE A 198 0.31 -2.76 9.05
CA ILE A 198 0.83 -3.29 7.77
C ILE A 198 1.74 -4.52 7.99
N GLY A 199 2.44 -4.59 9.12
CA GLY A 199 3.48 -5.61 9.35
C GLY A 199 3.52 -6.18 10.77
N GLY A 200 4.18 -7.32 10.94
CA GLY A 200 4.42 -7.95 12.24
C GLY A 200 3.38 -9.03 12.62
N ARG A 201 3.14 -9.19 13.93
CA ARG A 201 2.22 -10.21 14.44
C ARG A 201 0.75 -9.77 14.37
N ASN A 202 0.51 -8.47 14.49
CA ASN A 202 -0.83 -7.86 14.55
C ASN A 202 -1.30 -7.35 13.18
N VAL A 203 -0.80 -7.92 12.08
CA VAL A 203 -1.10 -7.47 10.71
C VAL A 203 -2.58 -7.53 10.39
N GLY A 204 -3.07 -6.49 9.72
CA GLY A 204 -4.45 -6.36 9.28
C GLY A 204 -5.44 -6.02 10.38
N LYS A 205 -5.01 -5.88 11.65
CA LYS A 205 -5.85 -5.31 12.70
C LYS A 205 -6.03 -3.81 12.46
N VAL A 206 -7.26 -3.34 12.59
CA VAL A 206 -7.59 -1.91 12.59
C VAL A 206 -7.86 -1.49 14.02
N ALA A 207 -7.28 -0.36 14.41
CA ALA A 207 -7.31 0.13 15.77
C ALA A 207 -7.24 1.66 15.80
N LYS A 208 -7.59 2.24 16.93
CA LYS A 208 -7.33 3.65 17.23
C LYS A 208 -5.98 3.79 17.93
N LEU A 209 -5.27 4.84 17.58
CA LEU A 209 -4.00 5.20 18.19
C LEU A 209 -4.24 5.78 19.59
N ILE A 210 -3.73 5.17 20.66
CA ILE A 210 -3.85 5.74 22.02
C ILE A 210 -2.65 6.64 22.31
N SER A 211 -1.46 6.07 22.26
CA SER A 211 -0.25 6.76 22.69
C SER A 211 0.96 6.32 21.88
N ILE A 212 1.91 7.25 21.72
CA ILE A 212 3.20 6.98 21.08
C ILE A 212 4.30 7.15 22.12
N THR A 213 4.96 6.06 22.49
CA THR A 213 6.12 6.12 23.37
C THR A 213 7.32 6.70 22.61
N PRO A 214 8.02 7.72 23.16
CA PRO A 214 9.17 8.31 22.51
C PRO A 214 10.32 7.31 22.39
N GLY A 215 11.02 7.33 21.25
CA GLY A 215 12.10 6.42 20.95
C GLY A 215 12.93 6.91 19.77
N MET A 216 14.20 6.53 19.74
CA MET A 216 15.13 6.91 18.68
C MET A 216 14.84 6.09 17.41
N ARG A 217 14.40 6.77 16.34
CA ARG A 217 13.92 6.18 15.05
C ARG A 217 12.55 5.47 15.14
N HIS A 218 11.83 5.44 14.02
CA HIS A 218 10.44 4.96 13.96
C HIS A 218 10.27 3.49 14.39
N TYR A 219 11.20 2.59 14.07
CA TYR A 219 11.09 1.17 14.43
C TYR A 219 11.29 0.88 15.94
N ARG A 220 11.80 1.84 16.71
CA ARG A 220 11.96 1.72 18.17
C ARG A 220 10.84 2.41 18.95
N LYS A 221 10.04 3.26 18.29
CA LYS A 221 8.87 3.89 18.90
C LYS A 221 7.79 2.84 19.06
N GLN A 222 7.46 2.53 20.30
CA GLN A 222 6.32 1.67 20.61
C GLN A 222 5.04 2.48 20.58
N VAL A 223 3.99 1.85 20.09
CA VAL A 223 2.69 2.47 19.91
C VAL A 223 1.65 1.58 20.56
N GLU A 224 0.84 2.17 21.44
CA GLU A 224 -0.30 1.53 22.06
C GLU A 224 -1.54 1.77 21.20
N LEU A 225 -2.22 0.68 20.86
CA LEU A 225 -3.39 0.67 19.99
C LEU A 225 -4.56 -0.01 20.69
N GLU A 226 -5.76 0.49 20.41
CA GLU A 226 -7.02 -0.09 20.88
C GLU A 226 -7.87 -0.52 19.68
N SER A 227 -8.13 -1.81 19.58
CA SER A 227 -9.06 -2.35 18.59
C SER A 227 -10.49 -1.89 18.89
N TYR A 228 -11.36 -1.87 17.88
CA TYR A 228 -12.80 -1.57 18.06
C TYR A 228 -13.51 -2.54 19.01
N LYS A 229 -12.95 -3.73 19.25
CA LYS A 229 -13.41 -4.70 20.27
C LYS A 229 -12.93 -4.40 21.70
N GLY A 230 -12.16 -3.33 21.91
CA GLY A 230 -11.59 -2.97 23.22
C GLY A 230 -10.30 -3.71 23.59
N GLU A 231 -9.74 -4.53 22.69
CA GLU A 231 -8.44 -5.17 22.91
C GLU A 231 -7.31 -4.15 22.74
N LYS A 232 -6.48 -4.00 23.76
CA LYS A 232 -5.24 -3.21 23.70
C LYS A 232 -4.06 -4.06 23.26
N PHE A 233 -3.26 -3.53 22.35
CA PHE A 233 -2.04 -4.20 21.91
C PHE A 233 -0.96 -3.20 21.49
N TYR A 234 0.29 -3.69 21.47
CA TYR A 234 1.44 -2.87 21.15
C TYR A 234 2.01 -3.22 19.78
N THR A 235 2.45 -2.20 19.05
CA THR A 235 3.18 -2.33 17.79
C THR A 235 4.29 -1.29 17.69
N THR A 236 5.03 -1.30 16.57
CA THR A 236 6.04 -0.30 16.26
C THR A 236 5.52 0.67 15.21
N LEU A 237 5.89 1.95 15.34
CA LEU A 237 5.34 3.03 14.52
C LEU A 237 5.61 2.85 13.01
N ASP A 238 6.69 2.18 12.63
CA ASP A 238 7.02 1.84 11.23
C ASP A 238 6.00 0.91 10.54
N LYS A 239 5.17 0.21 11.32
CA LYS A 239 4.18 -0.75 10.82
C LYS A 239 2.76 -0.18 10.78
N LEU A 240 2.59 1.11 11.05
CA LEU A 240 1.28 1.76 11.10
C LEU A 240 1.03 2.64 9.89
N MET A 241 -0.23 2.67 9.46
CA MET A 241 -0.69 3.63 8.47
C MET A 241 -2.05 4.15 8.88
N VAL A 242 -2.22 5.46 8.75
CA VAL A 242 -3.47 6.16 9.07
C VAL A 242 -4.42 6.01 7.88
N ILE A 243 -5.69 5.76 8.17
CA ILE A 243 -6.72 5.45 7.16
C ILE A 243 -7.81 6.52 7.07
N GLY A 244 -7.81 7.48 7.98
CA GLY A 244 -8.78 8.57 8.01
C GLY A 244 -8.54 9.51 9.19
N LYS A 245 -9.43 10.49 9.36
CA LYS A 245 -9.36 11.45 10.48
C LYS A 245 -9.96 10.86 11.76
N GLU A 246 -11.27 10.59 11.74
CA GLU A 246 -12.01 10.04 12.90
C GLU A 246 -12.49 8.61 12.65
N SER A 247 -12.94 8.34 11.42
CA SER A 247 -13.36 7.02 10.94
C SER A 247 -12.49 6.57 9.75
N PRO A 248 -12.33 5.26 9.53
CA PRO A 248 -11.70 4.74 8.32
C PRO A 248 -12.47 5.19 7.08
N GLU A 249 -11.76 5.74 6.08
CA GLU A 249 -12.36 6.11 4.79
C GLU A 249 -12.34 4.98 3.75
N ILE A 250 -11.84 3.80 4.12
CA ILE A 250 -11.75 2.64 3.23
C ILE A 250 -12.64 1.52 3.73
N THR A 251 -13.18 0.75 2.80
CA THR A 251 -13.83 -0.52 3.11
C THR A 251 -12.84 -1.45 3.83
N LEU A 252 -13.24 -1.95 5.01
CA LEU A 252 -12.43 -2.85 5.83
C LEU A 252 -12.79 -4.32 5.57
N PRO A 253 -11.84 -5.25 5.71
CA PRO A 253 -12.11 -6.68 5.58
C PRO A 253 -13.00 -7.20 6.71
N GLU A 254 -13.83 -8.19 6.40
CA GLU A 254 -14.56 -8.97 7.40
C GLU A 254 -13.55 -9.59 8.41
N GLY A 255 -13.60 -9.11 9.66
CA GLY A 255 -12.69 -9.54 10.74
C GLY A 255 -11.53 -8.60 11.08
N ALA A 256 -11.39 -7.45 10.40
CA ALA A 256 -10.44 -6.40 10.79
C ALA A 256 -10.90 -5.57 12.02
N VAL A 257 -12.22 -5.54 12.25
CA VAL A 257 -12.89 -4.89 13.38
C VAL A 257 -13.11 -5.91 14.49
#